data_AF-A0A9E1UV04-F1
#
_entry.id   AF-A0A9E1UV04-F1
#
_cell.length_a   1.000
_cell.length_b   1.000
_cell.length_c   1.000
_cell.angle_alpha   90.00
_cell.angle_beta   90.00
_cell.angle_gamma   90.00
#
_symmetry.space_group_name_H-M   'P 1'
#
loop_
_entity.id
_entity.type
_entity.pdbx_description
1 polymer ?
#
loop_
_entity_poly.entity_id
_entity_poly.type
_entity_poly.pdbx_seq_one_letter_code
_entity_poly.pdbx_strand_id
1 'polypeptide(L)'
;VGQYLAHVCGLGYLLDREHVEKTLAAIMEHNFRTSLYGHFNNMRSYALNDEAALLMASYPRGGRPESPFPYFNEVMTGFEYCAATHMLYEGMEKDGLTAIRAIRARYDGHRRSPFNEAECGHHYARAMAAWSGILAWTGFQYDGTTGTMSVTRAGTWFWSTGYAHGTVEIADGLATIRVLGGELSLSRFVAGEYGEASPRKPLRLQPGDIHRLELR
;
A
#
# COMPACT_ATOMS: atom_id res chain seq x y z
N VAL A 1 6.23 -7.66 8.05
CA VAL A 1 5.99 -6.32 8.65
C VAL A 1 7.24 -5.44 8.63
N GLY A 2 8.38 -5.89 9.18
CA GLY A 2 9.60 -5.07 9.20
C GLY A 2 10.08 -4.62 7.81
N GLN A 3 10.24 -5.56 6.87
CA GLN A 3 10.63 -5.24 5.49
C GLN A 3 9.60 -4.32 4.78
N TYR A 4 8.30 -4.60 4.93
CA TYR A 4 7.23 -3.70 4.46
C TYR A 4 7.40 -2.25 4.95
N LEU A 5 7.65 -2.04 6.25
CA LEU A 5 7.87 -0.69 6.79
C LEU A 5 9.14 -0.06 6.24
N ALA A 6 10.21 -0.85 6.03
CA ALA A 6 11.43 -0.37 5.41
C ALA A 6 11.18 0.19 4.00
N HIS A 7 10.36 -0.48 3.18
CA HIS A 7 9.95 0.05 1.87
C HIS A 7 9.14 1.35 1.99
N VAL A 8 8.12 1.37 2.86
CA VAL A 8 7.30 2.57 3.08
C VAL A 8 8.15 3.77 3.48
N CYS A 9 9.17 3.57 4.32
CA CYS A 9 10.06 4.61 4.80
C CYS A 9 11.28 4.87 3.89
N GLY A 10 11.40 4.22 2.73
CA GLY A 10 12.53 4.43 1.82
C GLY A 10 13.88 3.91 2.33
N LEU A 11 13.88 2.94 3.26
CA LEU A 11 15.10 2.36 3.86
C LEU A 11 15.68 1.20 3.04
N GLY A 12 15.01 0.77 1.97
CA GLY A 12 15.46 -0.33 1.11
C GLY A 12 15.32 -1.72 1.75
N TYR A 13 16.09 -2.67 1.25
CA TYR A 13 16.10 -4.04 1.77
C TYR A 13 16.91 -4.16 3.05
N LEU A 14 16.27 -4.68 4.10
CA LEU A 14 16.90 -5.09 5.36
C LEU A 14 17.09 -6.60 5.44
N LEU A 15 16.26 -7.34 4.69
CA LEU A 15 16.30 -8.79 4.55
C LEU A 15 16.76 -9.19 3.16
N ASP A 16 17.17 -10.45 3.01
CA ASP A 16 17.45 -11.03 1.70
C ASP A 16 16.19 -11.01 0.81
N ARG A 17 16.34 -10.47 -0.41
CA ARG A 17 15.23 -10.26 -1.34
C ARG A 17 14.56 -11.56 -1.78
N GLU A 18 15.35 -12.61 -2.09
CA GLU A 18 14.82 -13.89 -2.53
C GLU A 18 13.95 -14.53 -1.44
N HIS A 19 14.39 -14.42 -0.18
CA HIS A 19 13.59 -14.89 0.96
C HIS A 19 12.29 -14.10 1.14
N VAL A 20 12.30 -12.78 0.89
CA VAL A 20 11.10 -11.93 0.99
C VAL A 20 10.08 -12.31 -0.07
N GLU A 21 10.50 -12.38 -1.34
CA GLU A 21 9.65 -12.75 -2.48
C GLU A 21 9.03 -14.14 -2.27
N LYS A 22 9.85 -15.14 -1.89
CA LYS A 22 9.38 -16.49 -1.58
C LYS A 22 8.38 -16.54 -0.42
N THR A 23 8.60 -15.71 0.60
CA THR A 23 7.70 -15.63 1.76
C THR A 23 6.34 -15.06 1.36
N LEU A 24 6.31 -14.00 0.56
CA LEU A 24 5.06 -13.40 0.09
C LEU A 24 4.28 -14.31 -0.85
N ALA A 25 4.98 -15.02 -1.75
CA ALA A 25 4.37 -16.05 -2.59
C ALA A 25 3.70 -17.15 -1.74
N ALA A 26 4.40 -17.64 -0.71
CA ALA A 26 3.83 -18.64 0.21
C ALA A 26 2.64 -18.10 1.01
N ILE A 27 2.67 -16.83 1.43
CA ILE A 27 1.51 -16.18 2.09
C ILE A 27 0.31 -16.15 1.14
N MET A 28 0.49 -15.72 -0.10
CA MET A 28 -0.59 -15.68 -1.07
C MET A 28 -1.14 -17.09 -1.35
N GLU A 29 -0.26 -18.06 -1.58
CA GLU A 29 -0.64 -19.44 -1.88
C GLU A 29 -1.43 -20.09 -0.73
N HIS A 30 -0.94 -19.94 0.51
CA HIS A 30 -1.45 -20.73 1.63
C HIS A 30 -2.48 -20.00 2.48
N ASN A 31 -2.43 -18.67 2.57
CA ASN A 31 -3.33 -17.88 3.41
C ASN A 31 -4.50 -17.28 2.64
N PHE A 32 -4.39 -17.08 1.32
CA PHE A 32 -5.49 -16.52 0.55
C PHE A 32 -6.58 -17.57 0.36
N ARG A 33 -7.82 -17.14 0.56
CA ARG A 33 -9.02 -17.94 0.33
C ARG A 33 -9.91 -17.17 -0.62
N THR A 34 -10.29 -17.79 -1.73
CA THR A 34 -11.24 -17.23 -2.69
C THR A 34 -12.67 -17.22 -2.16
N SER A 35 -12.95 -18.04 -1.15
CA SER A 35 -14.20 -18.08 -0.39
C SER A 35 -13.93 -18.64 1.01
N LEU A 36 -14.73 -18.18 1.97
CA LEU A 36 -14.75 -18.69 3.35
C LEU A 36 -15.88 -19.71 3.60
N TYR A 37 -16.53 -20.23 2.55
CA TYR A 37 -17.44 -21.37 2.71
C TYR A 37 -16.69 -22.56 3.28
N GLY A 38 -17.16 -23.08 4.42
CA GLY A 38 -16.51 -24.18 5.14
C GLY A 38 -15.27 -23.77 5.94
N HIS A 39 -14.86 -22.49 5.90
CA HIS A 39 -13.82 -21.98 6.79
C HIS A 39 -14.38 -21.86 8.21
N PHE A 40 -14.03 -22.82 9.07
CA PHE A 40 -14.38 -22.74 10.47
C PHE A 40 -13.58 -21.63 11.15
N ASN A 41 -14.26 -20.62 11.70
CA ASN A 41 -13.65 -19.59 12.54
C ASN A 41 -14.34 -19.59 13.91
N ASN A 42 -13.61 -20.00 14.95
CA ASN A 42 -14.09 -20.00 16.34
C ASN A 42 -13.83 -18.68 17.07
N MET A 43 -13.39 -17.65 16.36
CA MET A 43 -13.10 -16.31 16.87
C MET A 43 -14.09 -15.30 16.27
N ARG A 44 -13.71 -14.02 16.16
CA ARG A 44 -14.58 -12.99 15.56
C ARG A 44 -14.54 -13.10 14.05
N SER A 45 -15.72 -12.97 13.43
CA SER A 45 -15.86 -13.09 11.97
C SER A 45 -16.07 -11.72 11.34
N TYR A 46 -15.11 -11.31 10.50
CA TYR A 46 -15.14 -10.05 9.75
C TYR A 46 -15.39 -10.25 8.24
N ALA A 47 -15.36 -11.50 7.79
CA ALA A 47 -15.66 -11.94 6.44
C ALA A 47 -16.51 -13.22 6.49
N LEU A 48 -17.38 -13.44 5.50
CA LEU A 48 -18.44 -14.45 5.51
C LEU A 48 -18.58 -15.14 4.14
N ASN A 49 -18.93 -16.43 4.14
CA ASN A 49 -19.45 -17.17 2.98
C ASN A 49 -18.57 -17.07 1.71
N ASP A 50 -19.09 -16.46 0.65
CA ASP A 50 -18.45 -16.30 -0.66
C ASP A 50 -17.36 -15.21 -0.68
N GLU A 51 -17.08 -14.57 0.46
CA GLU A 51 -16.07 -13.52 0.53
C GLU A 51 -14.66 -14.07 0.50
N ALA A 52 -13.82 -13.49 -0.36
CA ALA A 52 -12.40 -13.74 -0.39
C ALA A 52 -11.67 -12.98 0.73
N ALA A 53 -10.63 -13.59 1.28
CA ALA A 53 -9.83 -13.01 2.35
C ALA A 53 -8.44 -13.62 2.44
N LEU A 54 -7.50 -12.88 3.04
CA LEU A 54 -6.20 -13.40 3.43
C LEU A 54 -6.21 -13.68 4.95
N LEU A 55 -6.06 -14.95 5.34
CA LEU A 55 -6.11 -15.39 6.73
C LEU A 55 -4.83 -15.01 7.50
N MET A 56 -4.95 -14.78 8.81
CA MET A 56 -3.81 -14.45 9.67
C MET A 56 -2.74 -15.56 9.69
N ALA A 57 -3.15 -16.82 9.70
CA ALA A 57 -2.24 -17.94 9.58
C ALA A 57 -2.88 -19.11 8.82
N SER A 58 -2.02 -19.91 8.21
CA SER A 58 -2.37 -21.18 7.61
C SER A 58 -1.37 -22.26 8.04
N TYR A 59 -1.83 -23.50 8.10
CA TYR A 59 -1.01 -24.67 8.45
C TYR A 59 -1.09 -25.68 7.29
N PRO A 60 -0.54 -25.34 6.11
CA PRO A 60 -0.75 -26.11 4.88
C PRO A 60 -0.18 -27.52 4.94
N ARG A 61 0.83 -27.74 5.79
CA ARG A 61 1.46 -29.05 6.03
C ARG A 61 0.96 -29.72 7.30
N GLY A 62 -0.18 -29.29 7.84
CA GLY A 62 -0.63 -29.66 9.19
C GLY A 62 0.26 -29.04 10.27
N GLY A 63 0.28 -29.65 11.45
CA GLY A 63 1.12 -29.19 12.57
C GLY A 63 0.61 -27.92 13.26
N ARG A 64 -0.69 -27.62 13.13
CA ARG A 64 -1.31 -26.56 13.93
C ARG A 64 -1.13 -26.89 15.42
N PRO A 65 -0.54 -26.00 16.23
CA PRO A 65 -0.44 -26.21 17.67
C PRO A 65 -1.81 -26.48 18.30
N GLU A 66 -1.84 -27.28 19.37
CA GLU A 66 -3.07 -27.53 20.13
C GLU A 66 -3.65 -26.22 20.67
N SER A 67 -2.77 -25.30 21.10
CA SER A 67 -3.12 -23.94 21.49
C SER A 67 -2.44 -22.92 20.55
N PRO A 68 -3.05 -22.59 19.40
CA PRO A 68 -2.51 -21.62 18.46
C PRO A 68 -2.61 -20.20 19.02
N PHE A 69 -1.86 -19.26 18.43
CA PHE A 69 -1.93 -17.86 18.84
C PHE A 69 -3.35 -17.29 18.66
N PRO A 70 -3.78 -16.32 19.50
CA PRO A 70 -5.08 -15.69 19.34
C PRO A 70 -5.28 -15.12 17.94
N TYR A 71 -6.48 -15.29 17.38
CA TYR A 71 -6.85 -14.75 16.07
C TYR A 71 -6.22 -15.39 14.83
N PHE A 72 -5.49 -16.51 14.97
CA PHE A 72 -4.87 -17.22 13.84
C PHE A 72 -5.82 -17.52 12.67
N ASN A 73 -7.11 -17.63 12.97
CA ASN A 73 -8.16 -18.00 12.04
C ASN A 73 -9.05 -16.83 11.62
N GLU A 74 -8.78 -15.63 12.14
CA GLU A 74 -9.48 -14.40 11.79
C GLU A 74 -8.96 -13.81 10.48
N VAL A 75 -9.72 -12.85 9.97
CA VAL A 75 -9.37 -11.95 8.87
C VAL A 75 -9.19 -10.56 9.47
N MET A 76 -8.10 -9.89 9.17
CA MET A 76 -7.80 -8.56 9.73
C MET A 76 -7.33 -7.61 8.64
N THR A 77 -8.19 -6.65 8.28
CA THR A 77 -7.99 -5.77 7.13
C THR A 77 -6.66 -5.03 7.16
N GLY A 78 -6.18 -4.60 8.32
CA GLY A 78 -4.89 -3.94 8.43
C GLY A 78 -3.70 -4.83 8.09
N PHE A 79 -3.76 -6.12 8.45
CA PHE A 79 -2.72 -7.10 8.10
C PHE A 79 -2.83 -7.56 6.65
N GLU A 80 -4.06 -7.69 6.13
CA GLU A 80 -4.27 -7.96 4.70
C GLU A 80 -3.69 -6.85 3.83
N TYR A 81 -3.94 -5.57 4.15
CA TYR A 81 -3.34 -4.43 3.46
C TYR A 81 -1.81 -4.42 3.61
N CYS A 82 -1.27 -4.71 4.80
CA CYS A 82 0.18 -4.82 5.00
C CYS A 82 0.81 -5.87 4.08
N ALA A 83 0.22 -7.08 3.99
CA ALA A 83 0.70 -8.12 3.10
C ALA A 83 0.56 -7.74 1.62
N ALA A 84 -0.60 -7.19 1.23
CA ALA A 84 -0.88 -6.80 -0.13
C ALA A 84 0.02 -5.66 -0.61
N THR A 85 0.25 -4.63 0.20
CA THR A 85 1.17 -3.55 -0.13
C THR A 85 2.61 -4.05 -0.21
N HIS A 86 3.02 -4.99 0.65
CA HIS A 86 4.34 -5.60 0.55
C HIS A 86 4.51 -6.35 -0.77
N MET A 87 3.48 -7.09 -1.21
CA MET A 87 3.46 -7.71 -2.54
C MET A 87 3.62 -6.68 -3.66
N LEU A 88 2.98 -5.50 -3.56
CA LEU A 88 3.19 -4.43 -4.54
C LEU A 88 4.64 -3.93 -4.58
N TYR A 89 5.29 -3.73 -3.42
CA TYR A 89 6.70 -3.32 -3.37
C TYR A 89 7.66 -4.36 -3.96
N GLU A 90 7.34 -5.65 -3.84
CA GLU A 90 8.12 -6.74 -4.41
C GLU A 90 7.77 -7.05 -5.89
N GLY A 91 6.94 -6.22 -6.54
CA GLY A 91 6.56 -6.39 -7.94
C GLY A 91 5.52 -7.50 -8.20
N MET A 92 4.93 -8.08 -7.15
CA MET A 92 3.83 -9.04 -7.23
C MET A 92 2.48 -8.33 -7.41
N GLU A 93 2.38 -7.46 -8.43
CA GLU A 93 1.25 -6.54 -8.62
C GLU A 93 -0.12 -7.26 -8.66
N LYS A 94 -0.19 -8.37 -9.39
CA LYS A 94 -1.43 -9.15 -9.53
C LYS A 94 -1.94 -9.66 -8.18
N ASP A 95 -1.05 -10.18 -7.35
CA ASP A 95 -1.41 -10.77 -6.06
C ASP A 95 -1.77 -9.66 -5.06
N GLY A 96 -0.98 -8.58 -5.00
CA GLY A 96 -1.28 -7.42 -4.17
C GLY A 96 -2.64 -6.79 -4.52
N LEU A 97 -2.92 -6.59 -5.81
CA LEU A 97 -4.23 -6.08 -6.26
C LEU A 97 -5.37 -7.07 -6.00
N THR A 98 -5.13 -8.38 -6.10
CA THR A 98 -6.13 -9.40 -5.80
C THR A 98 -6.53 -9.35 -4.32
N ALA A 99 -5.56 -9.25 -3.41
CA ALA A 99 -5.82 -9.10 -1.99
C ALA A 99 -6.54 -7.78 -1.66
N ILE A 100 -6.11 -6.65 -2.24
CA ILE A 100 -6.80 -5.35 -2.06
C ILE A 100 -8.24 -5.41 -2.57
N ARG A 101 -8.47 -5.99 -3.74
CA ARG A 101 -9.83 -6.17 -4.31
C ARG A 101 -10.69 -7.06 -3.42
N ALA A 102 -10.13 -8.13 -2.85
CA ALA A 102 -10.83 -8.99 -1.91
C ALA A 102 -11.29 -8.20 -0.67
N ILE A 103 -10.43 -7.34 -0.10
CA ILE A 103 -10.81 -6.46 1.00
C ILE A 103 -11.94 -5.52 0.57
N ARG A 104 -11.76 -4.77 -0.53
CA ARG A 104 -12.73 -3.77 -0.99
C ARG A 104 -14.08 -4.36 -1.38
N ALA A 105 -14.11 -5.59 -1.90
CA ALA A 105 -15.35 -6.30 -2.23
C ALA A 105 -16.21 -6.64 -0.99
N ARG A 106 -15.62 -6.69 0.21
CA ARG A 106 -16.37 -6.87 1.46
C ARG A 106 -17.01 -5.56 1.96
N TYR A 107 -16.58 -4.42 1.44
CA TYR A 107 -17.00 -3.07 1.85
C TYR A 107 -17.40 -2.23 0.62
N ASP A 108 -18.22 -2.81 -0.26
CA ASP A 108 -18.68 -2.22 -1.53
C ASP A 108 -19.84 -1.21 -1.38
N GLY A 109 -20.36 -1.02 -0.16
CA GLY A 109 -21.52 -0.18 0.13
C GLY A 109 -22.86 -0.90 0.08
N HIS A 110 -22.93 -2.09 -0.54
CA HIS A 110 -24.10 -2.96 -0.49
C HIS A 110 -23.98 -3.95 0.68
N ARG A 111 -22.83 -4.61 0.82
CA ARG A 111 -22.55 -5.57 1.90
C ARG A 111 -22.21 -4.87 3.21
N ARG A 112 -21.29 -3.91 3.17
CA ARG A 112 -20.83 -3.13 4.33
C ARG A 112 -20.40 -1.73 3.89
N SER A 113 -20.34 -0.80 4.85
CA SER A 113 -19.91 0.58 4.60
C SER A 113 -18.48 0.64 4.03
N PRO A 114 -18.22 1.37 2.92
CA PRO A 114 -16.90 1.51 2.30
C PRO A 114 -15.86 2.22 3.16
N PHE A 115 -16.32 2.89 4.22
CA PHE A 115 -15.54 3.70 5.15
C PHE A 115 -15.43 3.04 6.54
N ASN A 116 -15.77 1.75 6.64
CA ASN A 116 -15.81 1.03 7.91
C ASN A 116 -15.28 -0.40 7.74
N GLU A 117 -14.01 -0.49 7.32
CA GLU A 117 -13.27 -1.75 7.21
C GLU A 117 -13.01 -2.34 8.60
N ALA A 118 -14.01 -3.06 9.10
CA ALA A 118 -14.06 -3.57 10.46
C ALA A 118 -12.91 -4.54 10.78
N GLU A 119 -12.29 -4.31 11.93
CA GLU A 119 -11.27 -5.15 12.55
C GLU A 119 -11.36 -4.92 14.06
N CYS A 120 -11.45 -5.94 14.91
CA CYS A 120 -11.69 -5.73 16.36
C CYS A 120 -12.93 -4.85 16.69
N GLY A 121 -13.84 -4.62 15.73
CA GLY A 121 -14.98 -3.70 15.86
C GLY A 121 -15.12 -2.76 14.66
N HIS A 122 -16.02 -1.79 14.78
CA HIS A 122 -16.22 -0.73 13.78
C HIS A 122 -15.22 0.41 13.96
N HIS A 123 -14.94 1.14 12.88
CA HIS A 123 -14.07 2.32 12.83
C HIS A 123 -12.64 2.07 13.34
N TYR A 124 -12.14 0.86 13.10
CA TYR A 124 -10.82 0.48 13.58
C TYR A 124 -9.71 1.08 12.71
N ALA A 125 -8.74 1.72 13.36
CA ALA A 125 -7.72 2.51 12.70
C ALA A 125 -6.80 1.69 11.78
N ARG A 126 -6.63 0.39 12.00
CA ARG A 126 -5.61 -0.41 11.30
C ARG A 126 -5.85 -0.50 9.79
N ALA A 127 -7.10 -0.40 9.34
CA ALA A 127 -7.45 -0.41 7.93
C ALA A 127 -6.89 0.82 7.17
N MET A 128 -6.52 1.90 7.87
CA MET A 128 -5.80 3.03 7.27
C MET A 128 -4.44 2.62 6.66
N ALA A 129 -3.94 1.41 6.95
CA ALA A 129 -2.83 0.80 6.23
C ALA A 129 -3.07 0.75 4.70
N ALA A 130 -4.31 0.80 4.21
CA ALA A 130 -4.66 0.94 2.80
C ALA A 130 -3.93 2.10 2.11
N TRP A 131 -3.61 3.18 2.83
CA TRP A 131 -2.85 4.32 2.31
C TRP A 131 -1.49 3.89 1.73
N SER A 132 -0.81 2.95 2.39
CA SER A 132 0.48 2.44 1.95
C SER A 132 0.43 1.80 0.57
N GLY A 133 -0.73 1.24 0.18
CA GLY A 133 -0.94 0.66 -1.15
C GLY A 133 -0.87 1.70 -2.26
N ILE A 134 -1.32 2.93 -1.99
CA ILE A 134 -1.19 4.06 -2.94
C ILE A 134 0.28 4.42 -3.11
N LEU A 135 1.06 4.44 -2.01
CA LEU A 135 2.50 4.72 -2.07
C LEU A 135 3.24 3.67 -2.90
N ALA A 136 3.00 2.39 -2.62
CA ALA A 136 3.61 1.29 -3.35
C ALA A 136 3.22 1.28 -4.83
N TRP A 137 1.93 1.52 -5.13
CA TRP A 137 1.42 1.53 -6.50
C TRP A 137 2.01 2.65 -7.36
N THR A 138 2.19 3.84 -6.77
CA THR A 138 2.65 5.03 -7.48
C THR A 138 4.18 5.19 -7.44
N GLY A 139 4.86 4.49 -6.52
CA GLY A 139 6.26 4.74 -6.20
C GLY A 139 6.48 6.09 -5.51
N PHE A 140 5.45 6.64 -4.85
CA PHE A 140 5.55 7.92 -4.17
C PHE A 140 6.52 7.84 -2.98
N GLN A 141 7.52 8.71 -2.98
CA GLN A 141 8.42 8.95 -1.84
C GLN A 141 8.72 10.44 -1.73
N TYR A 142 8.92 10.92 -0.51
CA TYR A 142 9.39 12.28 -0.28
C TYR A 142 10.40 12.34 0.87
N ASP A 143 11.58 12.83 0.57
CA ASP A 143 12.62 13.13 1.56
C ASP A 143 12.62 14.63 1.85
N GLY A 144 12.11 14.99 3.03
CA GLY A 144 12.06 16.38 3.48
C GLY A 144 13.42 16.99 3.83
N THR A 145 14.47 16.20 4.01
CA THR A 145 15.82 16.70 4.30
C THR A 145 16.53 17.19 3.04
N THR A 146 16.29 16.52 1.91
CA THR A 146 16.86 16.88 0.61
C THR A 146 15.87 17.65 -0.27
N GLY A 147 14.57 17.60 0.02
CA GLY A 147 13.51 18.10 -0.86
C GLY A 147 13.36 17.25 -2.12
N THR A 148 13.61 15.95 -2.03
CA THR A 148 13.49 15.02 -3.16
C THR A 148 12.11 14.37 -3.14
N MET A 149 11.35 14.52 -4.22
CA MET A 149 10.10 13.79 -4.44
C MET A 149 10.29 12.76 -5.55
N SER A 150 9.75 11.56 -5.37
CA SER A 150 9.72 10.51 -6.39
C SER A 150 8.29 10.06 -6.64
N VAL A 151 7.93 9.82 -7.90
CA VAL A 151 6.72 9.09 -8.33
C VAL A 151 7.09 8.33 -9.59
N THR A 152 7.08 7.00 -9.55
CA THR A 152 7.70 6.17 -10.60
C THR A 152 6.70 5.58 -11.58
N ARG A 153 5.42 5.99 -11.52
CA ARG A 153 4.37 5.51 -12.41
C ARG A 153 3.74 6.66 -13.19
N ALA A 154 3.63 6.53 -14.50
CA ALA A 154 2.93 7.49 -15.34
C ALA A 154 1.44 7.62 -14.95
N GLY A 155 0.84 8.79 -15.23
CA GLY A 155 -0.54 9.12 -14.89
C GLY A 155 -0.66 10.21 -13.83
N THR A 156 -1.87 10.42 -13.33
CA THR A 156 -2.21 11.47 -12.36
C THR A 156 -2.43 10.88 -10.98
N TRP A 157 -1.59 11.28 -10.03
CA TRP A 157 -1.55 10.71 -8.69
C TRP A 157 -1.65 11.79 -7.62
N PHE A 158 -2.26 11.44 -6.49
CA PHE A 158 -2.22 12.27 -5.30
C PHE A 158 -0.88 12.05 -4.56
N TRP A 159 -0.35 13.12 -3.96
CA TRP A 159 0.80 13.06 -3.08
C TRP A 159 0.55 13.83 -1.77
N SER A 160 1.26 13.42 -0.70
CA SER A 160 1.26 14.13 0.58
C SER A 160 2.60 13.95 1.30
N THR A 161 3.15 15.04 1.84
CA THR A 161 4.46 15.09 2.51
C THR A 161 4.35 15.30 4.03
N GLY A 162 3.14 15.26 4.58
CA GLY A 162 2.84 15.61 5.97
C GLY A 162 2.68 17.12 6.22
N TYR A 163 3.35 17.97 5.44
CA TYR A 163 3.22 19.43 5.51
C TYR A 163 2.49 20.03 4.31
N ALA A 164 2.44 19.31 3.19
CA ALA A 164 1.74 19.71 1.98
C ALA A 164 1.09 18.50 1.30
N HIS A 165 0.11 18.76 0.44
CA HIS A 165 -0.51 17.75 -0.41
C HIS A 165 -0.95 18.34 -1.74
N GLY A 166 -1.11 17.47 -2.73
CA GLY A 166 -1.49 17.89 -4.07
C GLY A 166 -1.61 16.75 -5.05
N THR A 167 -1.54 17.08 -6.33
CA THR A 167 -1.50 16.09 -7.42
C THR A 167 -0.24 16.25 -8.25
N VAL A 168 0.21 15.15 -8.84
CA VAL A 168 1.27 15.14 -9.84
C VAL A 168 0.81 14.34 -11.03
N GLU A 169 1.04 14.87 -12.22
CA GLU A 169 0.78 14.21 -13.49
C GLU A 169 2.11 13.95 -14.18
N ILE A 170 2.38 12.68 -14.52
CA ILE A 170 3.54 12.26 -15.32
C ILE A 170 3.04 11.79 -16.67
N ALA A 171 3.34 12.55 -17.72
CA ALA A 171 2.97 12.27 -19.10
C ALA A 171 3.94 12.98 -20.06
N ASP A 172 4.22 12.38 -21.23
CA ASP A 172 4.94 13.01 -22.34
C ASP A 172 6.29 13.66 -21.97
N GLY A 173 7.06 13.03 -21.06
CA GLY A 173 8.35 13.55 -20.59
C GLY A 173 8.24 14.73 -19.63
N LEU A 174 7.05 15.01 -19.11
CA LEU A 174 6.77 16.10 -18.18
C LEU A 174 6.23 15.56 -16.85
N ALA A 175 6.65 16.21 -15.76
CA ALA A 175 5.99 16.12 -14.46
C ALA A 175 5.31 17.45 -14.13
N THR A 176 3.98 17.45 -14.05
CA THR A 176 3.17 18.61 -13.66
C THR A 176 2.72 18.46 -12.21
N ILE A 177 3.28 19.26 -11.31
CA ILE A 177 2.98 19.26 -9.88
C ILE A 177 1.99 20.38 -9.58
N ARG A 178 0.88 20.04 -8.92
CA ARG A 178 -0.11 20.99 -8.40
C ARG A 178 -0.15 20.89 -6.88
N VAL A 179 0.01 22.01 -6.19
CA VAL A 179 -0.13 22.07 -4.73
C VAL A 179 -1.56 22.46 -4.36
N LEU A 180 -2.23 21.63 -3.56
CA LEU A 180 -3.61 21.87 -3.12
C LEU A 180 -3.66 22.47 -1.70
N GLY A 181 -2.69 22.14 -0.85
CA GLY A 181 -2.59 22.70 0.50
C GLY A 181 -1.18 22.54 1.08
N GLY A 182 -0.79 23.45 1.98
CA GLY A 182 0.54 23.51 2.57
C GLY A 182 1.62 24.10 1.64
N GLU A 183 2.88 24.05 2.08
CA GLU A 183 4.05 24.49 1.30
C GLU A 183 4.93 23.28 0.92
N LEU A 184 5.19 23.11 -0.37
CA LEU A 184 6.10 22.08 -0.89
C LEU A 184 7.49 22.68 -1.14
N SER A 185 8.51 22.10 -0.51
CA SER A 185 9.92 22.34 -0.83
C SER A 185 10.43 21.26 -1.78
N LEU A 186 10.83 21.62 -3.00
CA LEU A 186 11.25 20.67 -4.03
C LEU A 186 12.59 21.05 -4.66
N SER A 187 13.60 20.21 -4.44
CA SER A 187 14.95 20.35 -5.01
C SER A 187 15.20 19.37 -6.16
N ARG A 188 14.55 18.20 -6.13
CA ARG A 188 14.68 17.15 -7.16
C ARG A 188 13.38 16.38 -7.29
N PHE A 189 13.01 16.07 -8.52
CA PHE A 189 11.91 15.17 -8.85
C PHE A 189 12.43 13.96 -9.61
N VAL A 190 12.06 12.75 -9.18
CA VAL A 190 12.46 11.49 -9.80
C VAL A 190 11.22 10.76 -10.31
N ALA A 191 11.21 10.42 -11.59
CA ALA A 191 10.08 9.78 -12.26
C ALA A 191 10.36 8.32 -12.67
N GLY A 192 11.29 7.63 -11.99
CA GLY A 192 11.68 6.26 -12.35
C GLY A 192 12.26 6.20 -13.77
N GLU A 193 11.70 5.34 -14.63
CA GLU A 193 12.13 5.20 -16.03
C GLU A 193 11.81 6.43 -16.91
N TYR A 194 10.93 7.32 -16.47
CA TYR A 194 10.54 8.52 -17.22
C TYR A 194 11.55 9.67 -17.09
N GLY A 195 12.60 9.50 -16.28
CA GLY A 195 13.68 10.47 -16.10
C GLY A 195 13.60 11.24 -14.79
N GLU A 196 14.37 12.32 -14.70
CA GLU A 196 14.41 13.17 -13.52
C GLU A 196 14.54 14.66 -13.86
N ALA A 197 14.19 15.51 -12.90
CA ALA A 197 14.30 16.95 -13.02
C ALA A 197 14.85 17.57 -11.73
N SER A 198 15.87 18.42 -11.88
CA SER A 198 16.44 19.20 -10.79
C SER A 198 16.39 20.69 -11.13
N PRO A 199 15.46 21.45 -10.53
CA PRO A 199 15.42 22.91 -10.66
C PRO A 199 16.75 23.54 -10.25
N ARG A 200 17.15 24.64 -10.91
CA ARG A 200 18.42 25.34 -10.60
C ARG A 200 18.50 25.85 -9.16
N LYS A 201 17.36 26.13 -8.54
CA LYS A 201 17.20 26.49 -7.13
C LYS A 201 16.01 25.71 -6.56
N PRO A 202 16.03 25.32 -5.28
CA PRO A 202 14.88 24.69 -4.65
C PRO A 202 13.61 25.51 -4.83
N LEU A 203 12.55 24.86 -5.27
CA LEU A 203 11.23 25.44 -5.43
C LEU A 203 10.52 25.46 -4.07
N ARG A 204 9.80 26.54 -3.79
CA ARG A 204 8.81 26.62 -2.71
C ARG A 204 7.47 26.90 -3.35
N LEU A 205 6.62 25.88 -3.41
CA LEU A 205 5.32 25.94 -4.06
C LEU A 205 4.22 26.04 -3.01
N GLN A 206 3.28 26.95 -3.21
CA GLN A 206 2.16 27.29 -2.33
C GLN A 206 0.83 26.77 -2.89
N PRO A 207 -0.25 26.73 -2.09
CA PRO A 207 -1.56 26.27 -2.56
C PRO A 207 -2.02 27.08 -3.79
N GLY A 208 -2.40 26.36 -4.85
CA GLY A 208 -2.78 26.95 -6.13
C GLY A 208 -1.67 26.95 -7.19
N ASP A 209 -0.40 26.77 -6.78
CA ASP A 209 0.71 26.71 -7.71
C ASP A 209 0.64 25.45 -8.58
N ILE A 210 0.99 25.63 -9.86
CA ILE A 210 1.20 24.58 -10.84
C ILE A 210 2.60 24.76 -11.40
N HIS A 211 3.45 23.75 -11.24
CA HIS A 211 4.81 23.78 -11.77
C HIS A 211 5.04 22.60 -12.71
N ARG A 212 5.72 22.86 -13.84
CA ARG A 212 6.04 21.84 -14.84
C ARG A 212 7.55 21.60 -14.86
N LEU A 213 7.93 20.33 -14.81
CA LEU A 213 9.31 19.88 -14.84
C LEU A 213 9.51 19.02 -16.09
N GLU A 214 10.47 19.42 -16.92
CA GLU A 214 10.95 18.61 -18.05
C GLU A 214 11.83 17.48 -17.49
N LEU A 215 11.41 16.24 -17.71
CA LEU A 215 12.14 15.04 -17.30
C LEU A 215 13.24 14.73 -18.32
N ARG A 216 14.44 14.41 -17.82
CA ARG A 216 15.62 14.08 -18.63
C ARG A 216 16.21 12.75 -18.25
#